data_AF-A0A210PDE3-F1
#
_entry.id   AF-A0A210PDE3-F1
#
_cell.length_a   1.000
_cell.length_b   1.000
_cell.length_c   1.000
_cell.angle_alpha   90.00
_cell.angle_beta   90.00
_cell.angle_gamma   90.00
#
_symmetry.space_group_name_H-M   'P 1'
#
loop_
_entity.id
_entity.type
_entity.pdbx_description
1 polymer ?
#
loop_
_entity_poly.entity_id
_entity_poly.type
_entity_poly.pdbx_seq_one_letter_code
_entity_poly.pdbx_strand_id
1 'polypeptide(L)'
;MNEGSAYSNLTGVFTCPKAGMYYFSVTIMVWGHDEFETELVHNGVNIMLNYAAGESHVNQATNSVVIRLNEGDKVWVRILENPGINNGNIRIYGGGWTTFTGFRIQ
;
A
#
# COMPACT_ATOMS: atom_id res chain seq x y z
N MET A 1 14.63 1.72 -2.43
CA MET A 1 15.14 1.09 -3.67
C MET A 1 14.12 1.34 -4.77
N ASN A 2 14.54 1.62 -6.00
CA ASN A 2 13.66 1.81 -7.16
C ASN A 2 14.39 1.35 -8.43
N GLU A 3 14.86 0.10 -8.42
CA GLU A 3 15.59 -0.48 -9.53
C GLU A 3 14.67 -0.66 -10.74
N GLY A 4 15.13 -0.23 -11.92
CA GLY A 4 14.32 -0.18 -13.14
C GLY A 4 13.39 1.04 -13.23
N SER A 5 13.41 1.95 -12.26
CA SER A 5 12.67 3.23 -12.27
C SER A 5 11.16 3.08 -12.55
N ALA A 6 10.59 1.94 -12.15
CA ALA A 6 9.19 1.60 -12.40
C ALA A 6 8.23 2.23 -11.39
N TYR A 7 8.73 2.70 -10.24
CA TYR A 7 7.94 3.43 -9.25
C TYR A 7 8.13 4.94 -9.38
N SER A 8 7.02 5.68 -9.41
CA SER A 8 7.03 7.14 -9.44
C SER A 8 6.97 7.70 -8.03
N ASN A 9 8.08 8.29 -7.56
CA ASN A 9 8.15 8.95 -6.25
C ASN A 9 7.19 10.16 -6.12
N LEU A 10 6.73 10.72 -7.25
CA LEU A 10 5.78 11.83 -7.27
C LEU A 10 4.34 11.36 -7.04
N THR A 11 3.97 10.21 -7.61
CA THR A 11 2.56 9.74 -7.62
C THR A 11 2.31 8.55 -6.71
N GLY A 12 3.36 7.85 -6.25
CA GLY A 12 3.23 6.60 -5.51
C GLY A 12 2.82 5.41 -6.37
N VAL A 13 2.84 5.55 -7.71
CA VAL A 13 2.39 4.51 -8.64
C VAL A 13 3.57 3.70 -9.14
N PHE A 14 3.48 2.38 -8.99
CA PHE A 14 4.31 1.42 -9.71
C PHE A 14 3.68 1.15 -11.09
N THR A 15 4.46 1.27 -12.16
CA THR A 15 4.05 0.89 -13.53
C THR A 15 4.89 -0.30 -13.96
N CYS A 16 4.24 -1.43 -14.25
CA CYS A 16 4.88 -2.68 -14.58
C CYS A 16 5.76 -2.55 -15.84
N PRO A 17 7.09 -2.71 -15.73
CA PRO A 17 7.97 -2.56 -16.89
C PRO A 17 8.03 -3.81 -17.77
N LYS A 18 7.57 -4.96 -17.27
CA LYS A 18 7.60 -6.24 -17.99
C LYS A 18 6.61 -7.23 -17.39
N ALA A 19 5.87 -7.94 -18.23
CA ALA A 19 4.93 -8.95 -17.76
C ALA A 19 5.59 -10.02 -16.87
N GLY A 20 4.90 -10.42 -15.81
CA GLY A 20 5.43 -11.37 -14.83
C GLY A 20 4.57 -11.51 -13.57
N MET A 21 5.07 -12.30 -12.63
CA MET A 21 4.51 -12.40 -11.29
C MET A 21 5.22 -11.39 -10.37
N TYR A 22 4.44 -10.63 -9.63
CA TYR A 22 4.93 -9.59 -8.73
C TYR A 22 4.41 -9.82 -7.32
N TYR A 23 5.29 -9.58 -6.34
CA TYR A 23 4.92 -9.48 -4.94
C TYR A 23 4.79 -8.01 -4.56
N PHE A 24 3.75 -7.69 -3.80
CA PHE A 24 3.59 -6.38 -3.15
C PHE A 24 3.25 -6.56 -1.68
N SER A 25 3.78 -5.67 -0.85
CA SER A 25 3.46 -5.60 0.57
C SER A 25 3.28 -4.15 1.00
N VAL A 26 2.26 -3.93 1.82
CA VAL A 26 1.96 -2.64 2.42
C VAL A 26 1.95 -2.85 3.92
N THR A 27 2.75 -2.05 4.62
CA THR A 27 2.77 -1.96 6.06
C THR A 27 2.36 -0.55 6.47
N ILE A 28 1.37 -0.44 7.32
CA ILE A 28 0.84 0.82 7.84
C ILE A 28 1.10 0.85 9.36
N MET A 29 1.62 1.96 9.87
CA MET A 29 1.71 2.20 11.31
C MET A 29 0.96 3.49 11.68
N VAL A 30 0.06 3.39 12.65
CA VAL A 30 -0.80 4.47 13.14
C VAL A 30 -0.61 4.72 14.63
N TRP A 31 -0.95 5.93 15.07
CA TRP A 31 -1.01 6.27 16.49
C TRP A 31 -2.13 5.48 17.20
N GLY A 32 -1.98 5.26 18.51
CA GLY A 32 -2.99 4.61 19.33
C GLY A 32 -4.37 5.25 19.27
N HIS A 33 -5.42 4.43 19.26
CA HIS A 33 -6.82 4.82 19.09
C HIS A 33 -7.20 5.45 17.74
N ASP A 34 -6.25 5.64 16.82
CA ASP A 34 -6.57 5.97 15.44
C ASP A 34 -6.80 4.66 14.65
N GLU A 35 -7.74 4.70 13.71
CA GLU A 35 -8.03 3.62 12.80
C GLU A 35 -7.71 4.06 11.37
N PHE A 36 -7.10 3.19 10.57
CA PHE A 36 -6.76 3.52 9.20
C PHE A 36 -6.90 2.32 8.27
N GLU A 37 -7.65 2.53 7.20
CA GLU A 37 -7.91 1.51 6.19
C GLU A 37 -7.32 1.96 4.84
N THR A 38 -6.49 1.10 4.26
CA THR A 38 -5.88 1.31 2.95
C THR A 38 -6.14 0.14 2.04
N GLU A 39 -6.00 0.39 0.75
CA GLU A 39 -6.11 -0.63 -0.28
C GLU A 39 -4.92 -0.60 -1.23
N LEU A 40 -4.55 -1.78 -1.72
CA LEU A 40 -3.72 -1.91 -2.90
C LEU A 40 -4.64 -1.98 -4.12
N VAL A 41 -4.35 -1.12 -5.09
CA VAL A 41 -5.15 -0.96 -6.31
C VAL A 41 -4.35 -1.45 -7.50
N HIS A 42 -4.96 -2.28 -8.35
CA HIS A 42 -4.44 -2.67 -9.66
C HIS A 42 -5.36 -2.10 -10.75
N ASN A 43 -4.84 -1.20 -11.59
CA ASN A 43 -5.59 -0.56 -12.68
C ASN A 43 -6.96 0.01 -12.27
N GLY A 44 -7.07 0.55 -11.05
CA GLY A 44 -8.29 1.14 -10.51
C GLY A 44 -9.18 0.17 -9.71
N VAL A 45 -8.84 -1.12 -9.69
CA VAL A 45 -9.58 -2.17 -8.97
C VAL A 45 -8.86 -2.51 -7.66
N ASN A 46 -9.61 -2.56 -6.55
CA ASN A 46 -9.11 -3.04 -5.27
C ASN A 46 -8.70 -4.52 -5.37
N ILE A 47 -7.51 -4.86 -4.87
CA ILE A 47 -7.04 -6.25 -4.82
C ILE A 47 -6.56 -6.71 -3.44
N MET A 48 -6.43 -5.78 -2.48
CA MET A 48 -6.00 -6.08 -1.11
C MET A 48 -6.44 -4.95 -0.20
N LEU A 49 -6.98 -5.29 0.98
CA LEU A 49 -7.27 -4.36 2.06
C LEU A 49 -6.23 -4.50 3.17
N ASN A 50 -5.94 -3.39 3.85
CA ASN A 50 -5.08 -3.36 5.03
C ASN A 50 -5.65 -2.39 6.06
N TYR A 51 -5.90 -2.89 7.27
CA TYR A 51 -6.57 -2.17 8.34
C TYR A 51 -5.73 -2.18 9.62
N ALA A 52 -5.30 -1.02 10.07
CA ALA A 52 -4.55 -0.84 11.31
C ALA A 52 -5.42 -0.12 12.35
N ALA A 53 -5.62 -0.74 13.51
CA ALA A 53 -6.40 -0.21 14.62
C ALA A 53 -5.98 -0.87 15.94
N GLY A 54 -6.24 -0.21 17.06
CA GLY A 54 -6.07 -0.79 18.39
C GLY A 54 -5.80 0.23 19.50
N GLU A 55 -5.75 -0.28 20.74
CA GLU A 55 -5.60 0.52 21.96
C GLU A 55 -4.13 0.70 22.39
N SER A 56 -3.17 0.12 21.65
CA SER A 56 -1.74 0.26 21.96
C SER A 56 -1.25 1.67 21.63
N HIS A 57 -0.12 2.08 22.18
CA HIS A 57 0.48 3.39 21.88
C HIS A 57 0.70 3.62 20.37
N VAL A 58 1.05 2.55 19.65
CA VAL A 58 1.10 2.49 18.19
C VAL A 58 0.50 1.16 17.73
N ASN A 59 -0.18 1.17 16.59
CA ASN A 59 -0.73 -0.03 15.98
C ASN A 59 -0.20 -0.19 14.56
N GLN A 60 -0.01 -1.42 14.12
CA GLN A 60 0.54 -1.73 12.81
C GLN A 60 -0.25 -2.83 12.14
N ALA A 61 -0.43 -2.72 10.84
CA ALA A 61 -0.96 -3.81 10.03
C ALA A 61 -0.18 -3.95 8.72
N THR A 62 0.07 -5.19 8.36
CA THR A 62 0.75 -5.56 7.11
C THR A 62 -0.13 -6.52 6.36
N ASN A 63 -0.31 -6.28 5.07
CA ASN A 63 -0.88 -7.25 4.15
C ASN A 63 -0.04 -7.28 2.87
N SER A 64 -0.10 -8.41 2.16
CA SER A 64 0.68 -8.63 0.96
C SER A 64 -0.07 -9.48 -0.05
N VAL A 65 0.30 -9.36 -1.32
CA VAL A 65 -0.32 -10.10 -2.41
C VAL A 65 0.73 -10.49 -3.46
N VAL A 66 0.50 -11.64 -4.09
CA VAL A 66 1.18 -12.05 -5.31
C VAL A 66 0.20 -11.94 -6.47
N ILE A 67 0.51 -11.12 -7.47
CA ILE A 67 -0.36 -10.89 -8.63
C ILE A 67 0.43 -11.03 -9.93
N ARG A 68 -0.29 -11.41 -11.00
CA ARG A 68 0.26 -11.36 -12.35
C ARG A 68 0.00 -9.97 -12.94
N LEU A 69 1.03 -9.34 -13.48
CA LEU A 69 0.93 -8.06 -14.17
C LEU A 69 1.31 -8.22 -15.64
N ASN A 70 0.67 -7.41 -16.49
CA ASN A 70 1.11 -7.14 -17.84
C ASN A 70 1.97 -5.87 -17.88
N GLU A 71 2.80 -5.74 -18.91
CA GLU A 71 3.55 -4.49 -19.13
C GLU A 71 2.57 -3.30 -19.24
N GLY A 72 2.88 -2.22 -18.52
CA GLY A 72 2.03 -1.03 -18.43
C GLY A 72 0.97 -1.05 -17.32
N ASP A 73 0.70 -2.20 -16.68
CA ASP A 73 -0.21 -2.26 -15.54
C ASP A 73 0.27 -1.39 -14.38
N LYS A 74 -0.67 -0.77 -13.67
CA LYS A 74 -0.39 0.16 -12.57
C LYS A 74 -0.83 -0.42 -11.24
N VAL A 75 0.04 -0.28 -10.23
CA VAL A 75 -0.22 -0.69 -8.85
C VAL A 75 0.12 0.44 -7.89
N TRP A 76 -0.76 0.77 -6.95
CA TRP A 76 -0.52 1.81 -5.95
C TRP A 76 -1.36 1.59 -4.69
N VAL A 77 -0.99 2.28 -3.61
CA VAL A 77 -1.77 2.31 -2.36
C VAL A 77 -2.73 3.49 -2.40
N ARG A 78 -3.98 3.26 -2.01
CA ARG A 78 -5.01 4.31 -1.86
C ARG A 78 -5.63 4.22 -0.46
N ILE A 79 -6.06 5.36 0.07
CA ILE A 79 -6.89 5.40 1.28
C ILE A 79 -8.28 4.90 0.89
N LEU A 80 -8.81 3.89 1.59
CA LEU A 80 -10.15 3.41 1.28
C LEU A 80 -11.18 4.52 1.57
N GLU A 81 -12.15 4.72 0.69
CA GLU A 81 -13.24 5.68 0.93
C GLU A 81 -14.22 5.11 1.97
N ASN A 82 -13.86 5.24 3.24
CA ASN A 82 -14.65 4.80 4.38
C ASN A 82 -14.72 5.93 5.41
N PRO A 83 -15.70 6.85 5.35
CA PRO A 83 -15.75 8.03 6.22
C PRO A 83 -15.85 7.73 7.72
N GLY A 84 -16.32 6.53 8.09
CA GLY A 84 -16.42 6.11 9.49
C GLY A 84 -15.05 5.81 10.12
N ILE A 85 -14.10 5.36 9.31
CA ILE A 85 -12.73 5.01 9.71
C ILE A 85 -11.78 6.13 9.26
N ASN A 86 -11.74 6.35 7.95
CA ASN A 86 -10.88 7.33 7.28
C ASN A 86 -11.49 8.74 7.30
N ASN A 87 -11.68 9.28 8.49
CA ASN A 87 -12.38 10.55 8.74
C ASN A 87 -11.53 11.82 8.51
N GLY A 88 -10.30 11.68 8.03
CA GLY A 88 -9.38 12.80 7.77
C GLY A 88 -8.57 13.28 8.98
N ASN A 89 -8.78 12.72 10.17
CA ASN A 89 -8.00 13.01 11.37
C ASN A 89 -7.26 11.76 11.86
N ILE A 90 -6.31 11.28 11.05
CA ILE A 90 -5.56 10.05 11.28
C ILE A 90 -4.07 10.37 11.34
N ARG A 91 -3.39 9.92 12.39
CA ARG A 91 -1.95 10.10 12.56
C ARG A 91 -1.22 8.83 12.11
N ILE A 92 -0.53 8.96 11.00
CA ILE A 92 0.27 7.90 10.39
C ILE A 92 1.75 8.17 10.64
N TYR A 93 2.50 7.15 11.03
CA TYR A 93 3.95 7.26 11.18
C TYR A 93 4.65 7.13 9.83
N GLY A 94 5.35 8.20 9.41
CA GLY A 94 6.26 8.21 8.26
C GLY A 94 7.65 7.66 8.60
N GLY A 95 8.68 8.06 7.86
CA GLY A 95 10.09 7.79 8.23
C GLY A 95 10.50 6.31 8.24
N GLY A 96 9.79 5.44 7.52
CA GLY A 96 10.11 4.01 7.41
C GLY A 96 9.24 3.07 8.25
N TRP A 97 8.37 3.60 9.11
CA TRP A 97 7.39 2.80 9.86
C TRP A 97 6.23 2.31 8.97
N THR A 98 5.76 3.20 8.11
CA THR A 98 4.82 2.90 7.02
C THR A 98 5.62 2.67 5.75
N THR A 99 5.38 1.55 5.06
CA THR A 99 6.11 1.15 3.87
C THR A 99 5.20 0.57 2.80
N PHE A 100 5.57 0.80 1.54
CA PHE A 100 5.07 0.08 0.38
C PHE A 100 6.28 -0.46 -0.37
N THR A 101 6.29 -1.76 -0.64
CA THR A 101 7.38 -2.42 -1.35
C THR A 101 6.83 -3.46 -2.33
N GLY A 102 7.59 -3.74 -3.37
CA GLY A 102 7.28 -4.79 -4.30
C GLY A 102 8.45 -5.15 -5.18
N PHE A 103 8.42 -6.36 -5.72
CA PHE A 103 9.45 -6.88 -6.62
C PHE A 103 8.87 -7.94 -7.55
N ARG A 104 9.55 -8.14 -8.69
CA ARG A 104 9.21 -9.22 -9.62
C ARG A 104 9.77 -10.54 -9.11
N ILE A 105 8.95 -11.58 -9.12
CA ILE A 105 9.34 -12.94 -8.77
C ILE A 105 9.90 -13.67 -9.99
N GLN A 106 9.21 -13.59 -11.13
CA GLN A 106 9.56 -14.25 -12.39
C GLN A 106 8.90 -13.57 -13.60
#